data_AF-A0A352VGF7-F1
#
_entry.id   AF-A0A352VGF7-F1
#
_cell.length_a   1.000
_cell.length_b   1.000
_cell.length_c   1.000
_cell.angle_alpha   90.00
_cell.angle_beta   90.00
_cell.angle_gamma   90.00
#
_symmetry.space_group_name_H-M   'P 1'
#
loop_
_entity.id
_entity.type
_entity.pdbx_description
1 polymer ?
#
loop_
_entity_poly.entity_id
_entity_poly.type
_entity_poly.pdbx_seq_one_letter_code
_entity_poly.pdbx_strand_id
1 'polypeptide(L)' 'QAVDDLLAARQKVQDEGGEILYGGERLEGDEHPGGLYVTPCIAAAQNHYQIVQDETFAPILY' A
#
# COMPACT_ATOMS: atom_id res chain seq x y z
N GLN A 1 11.33 5.66 0.64
CA GLN A 1 11.31 4.68 -0.47
C GLN A 1 10.19 3.67 -0.23
N ALA A 2 10.36 2.57 0.53
CA ALA A 2 9.32 1.53 0.66
C ALA A 2 7.96 2.00 1.24
N VAL A 3 7.97 2.92 2.21
CA VAL A 3 6.73 3.52 2.74
C VAL A 3 6.01 4.35 1.68
N ASP A 4 6.76 5.12 0.89
CA ASP A 4 6.19 5.96 -0.15
C ASP A 4 5.67 5.10 -1.31
N ASP A 5 6.38 4.00 -1.62
CA ASP A 5 5.97 3.01 -2.63
C ASP A 5 4.64 2.35 -2.24
N LEU A 6 4.44 2.03 -0.95
CA LEU A 6 3.16 1.52 -0.44
C LEU A 6 2.03 2.54 -0.61
N LEU A 7 2.27 3.80 -0.23
CA LEU A 7 1.25 4.86 -0.34
C LEU A 7 0.87 5.11 -1.80
N ALA A 8 1.85 5.07 -2.71
CA ALA A 8 1.61 5.17 -4.15
C ALA A 8 0.83 3.96 -4.69
N ALA A 9 1.17 2.74 -4.27
CA ALA A 9 0.45 1.53 -4.65
C ALA A 9 -1.01 1.54 -4.18
N ARG A 10 -1.24 2.00 -2.93
CA ARG A 10 -2.57 2.18 -2.35
C ARG A 10 -3.42 3.14 -3.18
N GLN A 11 -2.84 4.25 -3.64
CA GLN A 11 -3.54 5.20 -4.51
C GLN A 11 -3.85 4.57 -5.88
N LYS A 12 -2.88 3.87 -6.51
CA LYS A 12 -3.10 3.18 -7.80
C LYS A 12 -4.23 2.16 -7.73
N VAL A 13 -4.31 1.38 -6.64
CA VAL A 13 -5.44 0.45 -6.43
C VAL A 13 -6.77 1.19 -6.48
N GLN A 14 -6.89 2.32 -5.79
CA GLN A 14 -8.14 3.10 -5.77
C GLN A 14 -8.45 3.74 -7.13
N ASP A 15 -7.43 4.24 -7.83
CA ASP A 15 -7.56 4.84 -9.16
C ASP A 15 -8.01 3.81 -10.22
N GLU A 16 -7.58 2.57 -10.09
CA GLU A 16 -7.98 1.44 -10.95
C GLU A 16 -9.32 0.81 -10.52
N GLY A 17 -9.97 1.35 -9.48
CA GLY A 17 -11.30 0.91 -9.01
C GLY A 17 -11.27 -0.28 -8.05
N GLY A 18 -10.14 -0.54 -7.40
CA GLY A 18 -10.03 -1.46 -6.27
C GLY A 18 -10.36 -0.78 -4.93
N GLU A 19 -10.42 -1.59 -3.87
CA GLU A 19 -10.79 -1.14 -2.52
C GLU A 19 -9.68 -1.47 -1.53
N ILE A 20 -9.39 -0.57 -0.59
CA ILE A 20 -8.48 -0.87 0.53
C ILE A 20 -9.30 -1.44 1.68
N LEU A 21 -9.10 -2.73 1.96
CA LEU A 21 -9.83 -3.45 3.01
C LEU A 21 -9.21 -3.23 4.39
N TYR A 22 -7.90 -3.02 4.46
CA TYR A 22 -7.19 -2.84 5.72
C TYR A 22 -5.87 -2.09 5.54
N GLY A 23 -5.56 -1.20 6.49
CA GLY A 23 -4.24 -0.60 6.69
C GLY A 23 -3.68 0.18 5.49
N GLY A 24 -2.37 0.10 5.31
CA GLY A 24 -1.63 0.91 4.32
C GLY A 24 -1.36 2.35 4.78
N GLU A 25 -1.43 2.59 6.08
CA GLU A 25 -1.22 3.91 6.70
C GLU A 25 0.18 4.01 7.30
N ARG A 26 0.77 5.21 7.22
CA ARG A 26 2.05 5.52 7.88
C ARG A 26 1.87 5.57 9.39
N LEU A 27 2.81 4.98 10.12
CA LEU A 27 2.89 5.07 11.57
C LEU A 27 3.87 6.17 11.95
N GLU A 28 3.46 7.03 12.86
CA GLU A 28 4.21 8.21 13.32
C GLU A 28 4.30 8.24 14.85
N GLY A 29 5.14 9.12 15.38
CA GLY A 29 5.35 9.31 16.82
C GLY A 29 6.64 8.66 17.35
N ASP A 30 6.88 8.84 18.64
CA ASP A 30 8.14 8.42 19.30
C ASP A 30 8.35 6.90 19.27
N GLU A 31 7.28 6.11 19.19
CA GLU A 31 7.33 4.64 19.04
C GLU A 31 7.71 4.19 17.61
N HIS A 32 7.58 5.08 16.61
CA HIS A 32 7.83 4.80 15.19
C HIS A 32 8.75 5.87 14.57
N PRO A 33 9.99 6.02 15.06
CA PRO A 33 10.86 7.11 14.65
C PRO A 33 11.31 6.97 13.19
N GLY A 34 11.53 8.12 12.54
CA GLY A 34 12.11 8.18 11.20
C GLY A 34 11.13 7.97 10.04
N GLY A 35 9.83 7.75 10.31
CA GLY A 35 8.80 7.69 9.26
C GLY A 35 8.92 6.49 8.31
N LEU A 36 9.56 5.41 8.77
CA LEU A 36 9.83 4.19 8.00
C LEU A 36 8.85 3.06 8.33
N TYR A 37 7.79 3.35 9.08
CA TYR A 37 6.83 2.37 9.57
C TYR A 37 5.47 2.57 8.93
N VAL A 38 4.83 1.45 8.60
CA VAL A 38 3.50 1.38 8.00
C VAL A 38 2.73 0.20 8.57
N THR A 39 1.41 0.33 8.59
CA THR A 39 0.53 -0.82 8.79
C THR A 39 0.53 -1.70 7.53
N PRO A 40 0.40 -3.03 7.68
CA PRO A 40 0.26 -3.89 6.51
C PRO A 40 -1.00 -3.51 5.72
N CYS A 41 -0.96 -3.62 4.40
CA CYS A 41 -2.07 -3.24 3.53
C CYS A 41 -2.73 -4.47 2.91
N ILE A 42 -4.06 -4.52 2.92
CA ILE A 42 -4.87 -5.50 2.17
C ILE A 42 -5.79 -4.73 1.24
N ALA A 43 -5.74 -5.05 -0.04
CA ALA A 43 -6.58 -4.49 -1.08
C ALA A 43 -7.44 -5.58 -1.71
N ALA A 44 -8.64 -5.22 -2.16
CA ALA A 44 -9.39 -5.98 -3.14
C ALA A 44 -9.10 -5.39 -4.52
N ALA A 45 -8.42 -6.17 -5.37
CA ALA A 45 -8.10 -5.79 -6.74
C ALA A 45 -8.53 -6.87 -7.74
N GLN A 46 -8.71 -6.49 -9.01
CA GLN A 46 -8.99 -7.45 -10.07
C GLN A 46 -7.69 -7.83 -10.77
N ASN A 47 -7.56 -9.07 -11.23
CA ASN A 47 -6.32 -9.56 -11.84
C ASN A 47 -5.83 -8.70 -13.02
N HIS A 48 -6.73 -8.11 -13.80
CA HIS A 48 -6.36 -7.31 -14.98
C HIS A 48 -5.88 -5.88 -14.66
N TYR A 49 -5.89 -5.47 -13.38
CA TYR A 49 -5.38 -4.18 -12.93
C TYR A 49 -3.85 -4.14 -13.07
N GLN A 50 -3.31 -3.02 -13.56
CA GLN A 50 -1.87 -2.89 -13.83
C GLN A 50 -1.07 -3.02 -12.52
N ILE A 51 -1.60 -2.49 -11.41
CA ILE A 51 -0.97 -2.60 -10.10
C ILE A 51 -0.82 -4.05 -9.59
N VAL A 52 -1.66 -4.98 -10.08
CA VAL A 52 -1.55 -6.42 -9.76
C VAL A 52 -0.50 -7.12 -10.65
N GLN A 53 -0.21 -6.55 -11.82
CA GLN A 53 0.80 -7.08 -12.74
C GLN A 53 2.21 -6.56 -12.41
N ASP A 54 2.30 -5.36 -11.84
CA ASP A 54 3.56 -4.74 -11.44
C ASP A 54 4.01 -5.29 -10.07
N GLU A 55 5.26 -5.75 -9.99
CA GLU A 55 5.85 -6.10 -8.69
C GLU A 55 5.92 -4.86 -7.79
N THR A 56 5.15 -4.89 -6.71
CA THR A 56 5.18 -3.86 -5.68
C THR A 56 6.05 -4.34 -4.53
N PHE A 57 7.24 -3.76 -4.38
CA PHE A 57 8.19 -4.14 -3.32
C PHE A 57 7.86 -3.46 -1.97
N ALA A 58 6.63 -3.65 -1.50
CA ALA A 58 6.06 -3.04 -0.30
C ALA A 58 5.13 -4.02 0.45
N PRO A 59 4.78 -3.79 1.73
CA PRO A 59 3.94 -4.70 2.52
C PRO A 59 2.45 -4.56 2.17
N ILE A 60 2.08 -5.00 0.97
CA ILE A 60 0.72 -5.03 0.44
C ILE A 60 0.33 -6.42 -0.07
N LEU A 61 -0.90 -6.82 0.20
CA LEU A 61 -1.56 -7.98 -0.39
C LEU A 61 -2.71 -7.48 -1.27
N TYR A 62 -2.75 -7.94 -2.52
CA TYR A 62 -3.80 -7.64 -3.51
C TYR A 62 -4.85 -8.75 -3.62
#